data_AF-A0A0F6W794-F1
#
_entry.id   AF-A0A0F6W794-F1
#
_cell.length_a   1.000
_cell.length_b   1.000
_cell.length_c   1.000
_cell.angle_alpha   90.00
_cell.angle_beta   90.00
_cell.angle_gamma   90.00
#
_symmetry.space_group_name_H-M   'P 1'
#
loop_
_entity.id
_entity.type
_entity.pdbx_description
1 polymer ?
#
loop_
_entity_poly.entity_id
_entity_poly.type
_entity_poly.pdbx_seq_one_letter_code
_entity_poly.pdbx_strand_id
1 'polypeptide(L)'
;MVGRAAMIAAALVVVACGDDDDGSMGGVDAGRADASTPSDASTPFDAGEDELDAHVDDDDASTVADASSDDASIDDDASTGDAGTSDAGADASVPTDDAGLTESARAILALRASNGTLASPQYLDTVQITYVLPPFGDDPGGVFVQHELLGPAVFLAIDPTTLGETPVRGAYASFSATETAVVDGQHRVTAIVPGSFQSGDTPVPGFLAEPQDITAIDVPAELDDLESELTRNRVSVVSDYVDCGLDHWCADITTAGVPTASPTTYRFRTVQSVIEAYGLQRRCYQEIDLTPLWRFDAQAQTSAWSPDDFADIACPLVRVIGAVALDATTIAVVFDAPLDPATVTAADFTVTGATVSSVAVSGYVATLTTSAMARASMHTVSVTGVQDVLGIDITASASADLVVPPASNRPNGAGQVVITEIMLNPSGGTETGREWIELSNPSTTEPRVLTGCVLRDAAGMHTLGALTIPANGRVTLASSADPGFTESYVYSGITLGNTGDSVVVECDGVEIDRVDYDGDFQSRDGYSLSLDPDLRTAFHDDLTTSWCTSVATYAAMDHGTPGAANEECR
;
A
#
# COMPACT_ATOMS: atom_id res chain seq x y z
N MET A 1 -14.18 -51.30 -49.40
CA MET A 1 -15.47 -52.04 -49.44
C MET A 1 -15.62 -52.79 -48.12
N VAL A 2 -16.62 -52.38 -47.31
CA VAL A 2 -17.33 -53.06 -46.20
C VAL A 2 -16.49 -53.64 -45.03
N GLY A 3 -16.66 -53.34 -43.74
CA GLY A 3 -17.59 -52.50 -42.97
C GLY A 3 -17.45 -52.79 -41.45
N ARG A 4 -17.74 -51.77 -40.61
CA ARG A 4 -18.32 -51.71 -39.22
C ARG A 4 -18.21 -52.93 -38.26
N ALA A 5 -18.24 -52.85 -36.92
CA ALA A 5 -18.13 -51.87 -35.83
C ALA A 5 -18.41 -52.64 -34.50
N ALA A 6 -17.96 -52.09 -33.36
CA ALA A 6 -18.57 -52.13 -32.02
C ALA A 6 -18.25 -53.22 -30.95
N MET A 7 -17.88 -52.66 -29.77
CA MET A 7 -18.19 -53.00 -28.37
C MET A 7 -17.64 -54.26 -27.70
N ILE A 8 -16.89 -54.02 -26.61
CA ILE A 8 -16.76 -54.93 -25.47
C ILE A 8 -17.11 -54.14 -24.20
N ALA A 9 -18.15 -54.62 -23.50
CA ALA A 9 -18.41 -54.37 -22.09
C ALA A 9 -18.18 -55.68 -21.34
N ALA A 10 -17.53 -55.64 -20.18
CA ALA A 10 -17.54 -56.76 -19.23
C ALA A 10 -17.38 -56.23 -17.80
N ALA A 11 -18.22 -56.77 -16.92
CA ALA A 11 -18.50 -56.35 -15.57
C ALA A 11 -17.67 -57.11 -14.50
N LEU A 12 -17.44 -56.39 -13.40
CA LEU A 12 -17.52 -56.76 -11.97
C LEU A 12 -17.47 -58.26 -11.56
N VAL A 13 -16.51 -58.59 -10.68
CA VAL A 13 -16.66 -59.61 -9.62
C VAL A 13 -16.00 -59.10 -8.33
N VAL A 14 -16.78 -59.12 -7.24
CA VAL A 14 -16.42 -58.88 -5.84
C VAL A 14 -16.13 -60.22 -5.16
N VAL A 15 -15.08 -60.30 -4.32
CA VAL A 15 -15.03 -61.19 -3.15
C VAL A 15 -14.32 -60.47 -2.01
N ALA A 16 -14.96 -60.51 -0.84
CA ALA A 16 -14.58 -59.91 0.44
C ALA A 16 -13.97 -60.93 1.40
N CYS A 17 -13.20 -60.43 2.38
CA CYS A 17 -13.03 -60.80 3.81
C CYS A 17 -12.19 -59.62 4.38
N GLY A 18 -12.64 -58.74 5.28
CA GLY A 18 -13.04 -58.97 6.70
C GLY A 18 -11.80 -59.38 7.50
N ASP A 19 -11.41 -58.84 8.65
CA ASP A 19 -11.79 -57.78 9.61
C ASP A 19 -10.83 -58.07 10.80
N ASP A 20 -10.34 -57.09 11.57
CA ASP A 20 -10.00 -57.24 13.02
C ASP A 20 -9.38 -55.91 13.52
N ASP A 21 -10.25 -55.07 14.09
CA ASP A 21 -9.91 -53.94 14.95
C ASP A 21 -9.94 -54.41 16.41
N ASP A 22 -8.89 -54.14 17.19
CA ASP A 22 -8.96 -54.07 18.64
C ASP A 22 -8.18 -52.86 19.20
N GLY A 23 -8.93 -51.94 19.81
CA GLY A 23 -8.42 -50.75 20.46
C GLY A 23 -8.18 -50.92 21.97
N SER A 24 -7.32 -50.03 22.47
CA SER A 24 -7.44 -49.29 23.74
C SER A 24 -7.18 -50.02 25.08
N MET A 25 -6.07 -49.68 25.75
CA MET A 25 -5.99 -48.86 27.00
C MET A 25 -4.80 -49.17 27.92
N GLY A 26 -4.24 -48.10 28.52
CA GLY A 26 -3.39 -48.09 29.74
C GLY A 26 -1.90 -47.89 29.44
N GLY A 27 -1.16 -46.87 29.90
CA GLY A 27 -1.29 -45.97 31.05
C GLY A 27 -0.11 -46.21 31.99
N VAL A 28 0.84 -45.27 32.10
CA VAL A 28 1.79 -44.96 33.21
C VAL A 28 2.79 -43.89 32.69
N ASP A 29 2.86 -42.69 33.27
CA ASP A 29 3.70 -42.27 34.40
C ASP A 29 5.22 -42.46 34.20
N ALA A 30 5.95 -41.35 34.03
CA ALA A 30 7.29 -41.13 34.57
C ALA A 30 7.70 -39.65 34.38
N GLY A 31 8.29 -39.07 35.42
CA GLY A 31 8.66 -37.67 35.51
C GLY A 31 10.08 -37.31 35.06
N ARG A 32 10.44 -36.07 35.43
CA ARG A 32 11.70 -35.32 35.27
C ARG A 32 13.02 -36.10 35.31
N ALA A 33 13.95 -35.66 34.46
CA ALA A 33 15.40 -35.44 34.70
C ALA A 33 15.89 -34.55 33.53
N ASP A 34 16.36 -33.31 33.66
CA ASP A 34 17.62 -32.80 34.24
C ASP A 34 18.86 -33.66 33.98
N ALA A 35 19.74 -33.21 33.07
CA ALA A 35 21.18 -33.03 33.33
C ALA A 35 22.00 -32.71 32.06
N SER A 36 22.90 -31.73 32.24
CA SER A 36 24.30 -31.69 31.77
C SER A 36 24.66 -31.26 30.34
N THR A 37 25.15 -30.02 30.25
CA THR A 37 26.40 -29.63 29.54
C THR A 37 27.62 -30.32 30.22
N PRO A 38 28.85 -30.42 29.64
CA PRO A 38 29.76 -29.26 29.54
C PRO A 38 30.94 -29.29 28.52
N SER A 39 31.67 -28.15 28.49
CA SER A 39 33.14 -27.98 28.34
C SER A 39 33.72 -27.85 26.91
N ASP A 40 34.74 -27.03 26.59
CA ASP A 40 35.61 -26.14 27.38
C ASP A 40 36.50 -25.22 26.47
N ALA A 41 37.21 -24.29 27.15
CA ALA A 41 38.52 -23.67 26.87
C ALA A 41 38.56 -22.21 26.34
N SER A 42 39.33 -21.24 26.87
CA SER A 42 40.24 -21.15 28.04
C SER A 42 40.85 -19.72 28.17
N THR A 43 40.76 -19.10 29.36
CA THR A 43 41.65 -18.22 30.21
C THR A 43 43.07 -17.72 29.77
N PRO A 44 43.90 -16.94 30.57
CA PRO A 44 43.73 -15.99 31.73
C PRO A 44 44.68 -14.71 31.78
N PHE A 45 44.65 -13.96 32.91
CA PHE A 45 45.61 -12.98 33.56
C PHE A 45 45.28 -11.47 33.44
N ASP A 46 45.50 -10.55 34.39
CA ASP A 46 45.65 -10.44 35.87
C ASP A 46 45.82 -8.92 36.19
N ALA A 47 45.61 -8.50 37.44
CA ALA A 47 45.39 -7.14 37.95
C ALA A 47 46.63 -6.21 38.07
N GLY A 48 46.36 -4.91 38.32
CA GLY A 48 47.32 -3.93 38.87
C GLY A 48 46.74 -2.51 39.03
N GLU A 49 46.67 -2.03 40.28
CA GLU A 49 46.34 -0.65 40.71
C GLU A 49 47.61 0.19 41.00
N ASP A 50 47.48 1.52 41.00
CA ASP A 50 48.16 2.60 41.79
C ASP A 50 48.03 3.94 41.03
N GLU A 51 47.96 5.17 41.56
CA GLU A 51 47.55 5.86 42.81
C GLU A 51 48.03 7.35 42.66
N LEU A 52 47.52 8.26 43.53
CA LEU A 52 47.92 9.67 43.82
C LEU A 52 47.39 10.82 42.91
N ASP A 53 46.88 11.96 43.39
CA ASP A 53 46.77 12.62 44.73
C ASP A 53 45.64 13.69 44.63
N ALA A 54 44.61 13.75 45.48
CA ALA A 54 44.49 14.41 46.81
C ALA A 54 44.45 15.96 46.84
N HIS A 55 43.28 16.54 47.21
CA HIS A 55 43.23 17.57 48.27
C HIS A 55 41.86 17.63 48.97
N VAL A 56 41.94 17.86 50.28
CA VAL A 56 40.97 17.65 51.37
C VAL A 56 40.49 19.01 51.93
N ASP A 57 39.30 19.01 52.55
CA ASP A 57 38.92 19.62 53.84
C ASP A 57 37.37 19.64 53.89
N ASP A 58 36.70 18.81 54.70
CA ASP A 58 36.33 18.99 56.14
C ASP A 58 35.60 20.34 56.35
N ASP A 59 34.44 20.50 57.03
CA ASP A 59 33.80 19.77 58.12
C ASP A 59 32.38 20.36 58.37
N ASP A 60 31.57 19.62 59.14
CA ASP A 60 30.62 20.08 60.17
C ASP A 60 29.19 20.66 59.88
N ALA A 61 28.21 19.82 60.26
CA ALA A 61 27.34 19.98 61.45
C ALA A 61 25.86 20.46 61.36
N SER A 62 25.00 19.58 61.93
CA SER A 62 23.80 19.83 62.77
C SER A 62 22.50 20.35 62.10
N THR A 63 21.37 19.62 62.11
CA THR A 63 20.31 19.53 63.16
C THR A 63 19.95 20.91 63.74
N VAL A 64 18.71 21.41 63.83
CA VAL A 64 17.45 20.86 64.33
C VAL A 64 16.30 21.87 64.07
N ALA A 65 15.07 21.34 63.91
CA ALA A 65 13.77 21.75 64.48
C ALA A 65 13.16 23.17 64.34
N ASP A 66 11.88 23.14 63.94
CA ASP A 66 10.68 23.88 64.40
C ASP A 66 10.76 25.35 64.81
N ALA A 67 9.88 26.17 64.20
CA ALA A 67 8.94 27.01 64.94
C ALA A 67 7.81 27.54 64.05
N SER A 68 6.60 27.32 64.53
CA SER A 68 5.33 27.99 64.21
C SER A 68 5.27 29.45 64.68
N SER A 69 4.48 30.28 64.00
CA SER A 69 3.64 31.37 64.56
C SER A 69 2.92 32.07 63.38
N ASP A 70 1.60 32.01 63.24
CA ASP A 70 0.55 32.77 63.95
C ASP A 70 0.41 34.25 63.53
N ASP A 71 -0.85 34.71 63.62
CA ASP A 71 -1.47 36.02 63.34
C ASP A 71 -1.94 36.29 61.89
N ALA A 72 -3.15 36.81 61.64
CA ALA A 72 -4.36 37.03 62.42
C ALA A 72 -5.46 37.50 61.43
N SER A 73 -6.70 37.18 61.78
CA SER A 73 -7.99 37.58 61.17
C SER A 73 -8.36 39.06 61.33
N ILE A 74 -9.27 39.55 60.47
CA ILE A 74 -10.40 40.50 60.68
C ILE A 74 -11.14 40.58 59.32
N ASP A 75 -12.37 40.04 59.16
CA ASP A 75 -13.72 40.60 59.49
C ASP A 75 -13.99 41.90 58.70
N ASP A 76 -15.10 42.21 58.01
CA ASP A 76 -16.51 41.80 57.89
C ASP A 76 -16.95 42.32 56.47
N ASP A 77 -18.04 41.97 55.78
CA ASP A 77 -19.43 41.99 56.21
C ASP A 77 -20.33 41.39 55.11
N ALA A 78 -21.34 40.63 55.52
CA ALA A 78 -22.37 40.06 54.67
C ALA A 78 -23.52 41.05 54.42
N SER A 79 -24.22 40.90 53.28
CA SER A 79 -25.64 41.24 53.25
C SER A 79 -26.44 40.25 52.40
N THR A 80 -27.57 39.85 52.99
CA THR A 80 -28.51 38.79 52.61
C THR A 80 -29.77 39.36 51.96
N GLY A 81 -30.46 38.53 51.16
CA GLY A 81 -31.87 38.67 50.74
C GLY A 81 -31.99 38.70 49.21
N ASP A 82 -32.82 37.91 48.52
CA ASP A 82 -34.17 37.43 48.85
C ASP A 82 -34.54 36.22 47.95
N ALA A 83 -35.44 35.38 48.44
CA ALA A 83 -35.88 34.13 47.81
C ALA A 83 -37.13 34.33 46.94
N GLY A 84 -37.23 33.55 45.85
CA GLY A 84 -38.44 33.43 45.03
C GLY A 84 -38.46 32.13 44.23
N THR A 85 -39.24 31.16 44.73
CA THR A 85 -39.61 29.83 44.18
C THR A 85 -40.40 29.97 42.86
N SER A 86 -40.60 29.03 41.92
CA SER A 86 -40.84 27.56 41.95
C SER A 86 -41.08 27.04 40.50
N ASP A 87 -40.63 25.81 40.18
CA ASP A 87 -41.31 24.71 39.42
C ASP A 87 -41.83 24.97 37.97
N ALA A 88 -41.80 24.08 36.97
CA ALA A 88 -41.44 22.67 36.80
C ALA A 88 -41.33 22.41 35.28
N GLY A 89 -40.54 21.42 34.85
CA GLY A 89 -40.57 20.94 33.47
C GLY A 89 -39.36 20.13 33.05
N ALA A 90 -39.06 19.06 33.79
CA ALA A 90 -38.12 18.04 33.36
C ALA A 90 -38.70 17.27 32.16
N ASP A 91 -37.96 17.20 31.07
CA ASP A 91 -37.92 16.01 30.22
C ASP A 91 -36.50 15.45 30.32
N ALA A 92 -36.41 14.17 30.62
CA ALA A 92 -35.20 13.48 30.98
C ALA A 92 -34.87 12.47 29.88
N SER A 93 -33.72 12.65 29.23
CA SER A 93 -32.70 11.60 29.05
C SER A 93 -31.64 12.02 28.03
N VAL A 94 -30.44 12.38 28.49
CA VAL A 94 -29.17 11.73 28.13
C VAL A 94 -28.20 12.02 29.29
N PRO A 95 -27.56 11.03 29.93
CA PRO A 95 -26.41 11.30 30.77
C PRO A 95 -25.18 11.34 29.86
N THR A 96 -24.73 12.54 29.47
CA THR A 96 -23.35 12.73 28.99
C THR A 96 -22.53 13.22 30.17
N ASP A 97 -21.37 12.61 30.39
CA ASP A 97 -20.39 13.03 31.39
C ASP A 97 -19.70 14.37 30.98
N ASP A 98 -20.47 15.40 30.61
CA ASP A 98 -19.97 16.74 30.20
C ASP A 98 -19.50 17.61 31.38
N ALA A 99 -19.49 17.06 32.59
CA ALA A 99 -19.19 17.79 33.83
C ALA A 99 -17.75 18.33 33.90
N GLY A 100 -16.87 17.94 32.96
CA GLY A 100 -15.47 18.37 32.88
C GLY A 100 -15.12 19.27 31.69
N LEU A 101 -16.00 19.43 30.69
CA LEU A 101 -15.68 20.15 29.47
C LEU A 101 -15.70 21.67 29.67
N THR A 102 -14.79 22.36 28.98
CA THR A 102 -14.77 23.82 28.85
C THR A 102 -15.99 24.34 28.07
N GLU A 103 -16.28 25.65 28.19
CA GLU A 103 -17.40 26.27 27.46
C GLU A 103 -17.21 26.17 25.94
N SER A 104 -15.99 26.45 25.45
CA SER A 104 -15.65 26.32 24.03
C SER A 104 -15.72 24.87 23.54
N ALA A 105 -15.32 23.87 24.33
CA ALA A 105 -15.49 22.45 23.97
C ALA A 105 -16.97 22.07 23.83
N ARG A 106 -17.82 22.48 24.78
CA ARG A 106 -19.27 22.28 24.68
C ARG A 106 -19.89 23.00 23.48
N ALA A 107 -19.41 24.21 23.15
CA ALA A 107 -19.83 24.93 21.96
C ALA A 107 -19.47 24.18 20.68
N ILE A 108 -18.28 23.56 20.60
CA ILE A 108 -17.87 22.74 19.45
C ILE A 108 -18.79 21.53 19.28
N LEU A 109 -19.13 20.80 20.36
CA LEU A 109 -20.09 19.69 20.27
C LEU A 109 -21.46 20.15 19.78
N ALA A 110 -21.94 21.30 20.26
CA ALA A 110 -23.19 21.89 19.80
C ALA A 110 -23.14 22.28 18.31
N LEU A 111 -21.98 22.73 17.82
CA LEU A 111 -21.76 23.00 16.40
C LEU A 111 -21.81 21.71 15.57
N ARG A 112 -21.12 20.65 15.99
CA ARG A 112 -21.18 19.33 15.33
C ARG A 112 -22.61 18.77 15.31
N ALA A 113 -23.43 19.05 16.32
CA ALA A 113 -24.84 18.62 16.36
C ALA A 113 -25.80 19.46 15.49
N SER A 114 -25.31 20.48 14.76
CA SER A 114 -26.14 21.44 14.03
C SER A 114 -25.95 21.38 12.50
N ASN A 115 -26.96 21.80 11.73
CA ASN A 115 -26.88 21.91 10.28
C ASN A 115 -27.75 23.07 9.76
N GLY A 116 -27.13 24.09 9.20
CA GLY A 116 -27.75 25.32 8.71
C GLY A 116 -27.52 26.53 9.62
N THR A 117 -28.37 27.56 9.48
CA THR A 117 -28.27 28.79 10.27
C THR A 117 -28.58 28.53 11.74
N LEU A 118 -27.70 29.00 12.62
CA LEU A 118 -27.87 28.87 14.07
C LEU A 118 -28.90 29.86 14.60
N ALA A 119 -29.76 29.41 15.52
CA ALA A 119 -30.76 30.27 16.17
C ALA A 119 -30.15 31.42 16.97
N SER A 120 -28.95 31.20 17.51
CA SER A 120 -28.10 32.19 18.15
C SER A 120 -26.64 31.89 17.80
N PRO A 121 -25.80 32.90 17.55
CA PRO A 121 -24.38 32.66 17.32
C PRO A 121 -23.74 31.91 18.49
N GLN A 122 -22.92 30.91 18.20
CA GLN A 122 -22.16 30.17 19.20
C GLN A 122 -20.77 30.81 19.32
N TYR A 123 -20.45 31.33 20.50
CA TYR A 123 -19.18 31.99 20.75
C TYR A 123 -18.12 30.97 21.16
N LEU A 124 -16.96 31.02 20.51
CA LEU A 124 -15.79 30.24 20.84
C LEU A 124 -14.69 31.23 21.22
N ASP A 125 -14.08 31.00 22.38
CA ASP A 125 -12.97 31.81 22.89
C ASP A 125 -11.75 30.94 23.17
N THR A 126 -10.56 31.51 22.96
CA THR A 126 -9.26 30.88 23.19
C THR A 126 -9.15 29.47 22.60
N VAL A 127 -9.75 29.22 21.43
CA VAL A 127 -9.59 27.94 20.71
C VAL A 127 -8.26 27.94 19.97
N GLN A 128 -7.52 26.84 20.00
CA GLN A 128 -6.24 26.75 19.30
C GLN A 128 -6.47 26.39 17.84
N ILE A 129 -5.78 27.09 16.93
CA ILE A 129 -5.71 26.74 15.51
C ILE A 129 -4.77 25.53 15.38
N THR A 130 -5.32 24.37 15.07
CA THR A 130 -4.55 23.11 15.00
C THR A 130 -3.98 22.85 13.62
N TYR A 131 -4.65 23.32 12.56
CA TYR A 131 -4.22 23.18 11.19
C TYR A 131 -4.82 24.26 10.28
N VAL A 132 -4.11 24.67 9.24
CA VAL A 132 -4.60 25.59 8.20
C VAL A 132 -4.52 24.85 6.87
N LEU A 133 -5.68 24.52 6.31
CA LEU A 133 -5.79 23.69 5.12
C LEU A 133 -5.88 24.57 3.86
N PRO A 134 -4.96 24.43 2.89
CA PRO A 134 -5.12 25.01 1.55
C PRO A 134 -6.32 24.38 0.81
N PRO A 135 -6.92 25.07 -0.16
CA PRO A 135 -7.93 24.44 -1.02
C PRO A 135 -7.30 23.41 -1.95
N PHE A 136 -7.93 22.23 -2.06
CA PHE A 136 -7.52 21.16 -2.98
C PHE A 136 -8.75 20.62 -3.71
N GLY A 137 -8.78 20.74 -5.04
CA GLY A 137 -9.96 20.36 -5.82
C GLY A 137 -11.23 21.06 -5.32
N ASP A 138 -12.24 20.27 -4.95
CA ASP A 138 -13.51 20.77 -4.39
C ASP A 138 -13.49 20.85 -2.85
N ASP A 139 -12.45 20.36 -2.17
CA ASP A 139 -12.31 20.55 -0.73
C ASP A 139 -11.93 22.01 -0.44
N PRO A 140 -12.76 22.75 0.31
CA PRO A 140 -12.50 24.15 0.56
C PRO A 140 -11.26 24.30 1.44
N GLY A 141 -10.50 25.37 1.22
CA GLY A 141 -9.51 25.81 2.19
C GLY A 141 -10.20 26.25 3.49
N GLY A 142 -9.47 26.19 4.59
CA GLY A 142 -10.04 26.53 5.89
C GLY A 142 -9.10 26.37 7.08
N VAL A 143 -9.69 26.39 8.26
CA VAL A 143 -8.97 26.37 9.54
C VAL A 143 -9.57 25.32 10.46
N PHE A 144 -8.75 24.46 11.04
CA PHE A 144 -9.15 23.55 12.10
C PHE A 144 -8.89 24.20 13.46
N VAL A 145 -9.88 24.11 14.35
CA VAL A 145 -9.75 24.62 15.72
C VAL A 145 -10.16 23.57 16.73
N GLN A 146 -9.50 23.59 17.89
CA GLN A 146 -9.68 22.65 18.98
C GLN A 146 -9.39 23.35 20.31
N HIS A 147 -10.11 22.99 21.37
CA HIS A 147 -9.92 23.63 22.69
C HIS A 147 -9.29 22.72 23.75
N GLU A 148 -9.35 21.41 23.58
CA GLU A 148 -8.83 20.41 24.53
C GLU A 148 -8.00 19.37 23.79
N LEU A 149 -7.08 18.66 24.45
CA LEU A 149 -6.09 17.80 23.79
C LEU A 149 -6.73 16.64 22.99
N LEU A 150 -7.79 16.05 23.54
CA LEU A 150 -8.51 14.91 22.95
C LEU A 150 -9.84 15.36 22.33
N GLY A 151 -9.79 16.55 21.71
CA GLY A 151 -10.96 17.25 21.20
C GLY A 151 -11.96 17.69 22.26
N PRO A 152 -13.14 18.17 21.83
CA PRO A 152 -13.63 18.16 20.45
C PRO A 152 -12.99 19.26 19.58
N ALA A 153 -13.02 19.04 18.26
CA ALA A 153 -12.49 19.94 17.22
C ALA A 153 -13.53 20.22 16.12
N VAL A 154 -13.34 21.28 15.33
CA VAL A 154 -14.22 21.58 14.19
C VAL A 154 -13.46 22.25 13.06
N PHE A 155 -13.87 21.94 11.83
CA PHE A 155 -13.36 22.59 10.62
C PHE A 155 -14.18 23.84 10.27
N LEU A 156 -13.50 24.97 10.13
CA LEU A 156 -14.03 26.21 9.59
C LEU A 156 -13.76 26.21 8.09
N ALA A 157 -14.77 25.87 7.30
CA ALA A 157 -14.72 25.88 5.83
C ALA A 157 -14.89 27.30 5.29
N ILE A 158 -13.95 28.17 5.65
CA ILE A 158 -13.95 29.59 5.36
C ILE A 158 -12.56 29.95 4.83
N ASP A 159 -12.50 30.67 3.71
CA ASP A 159 -11.24 31.14 3.14
C ASP A 159 -10.43 31.91 4.21
N PRO A 160 -9.25 31.40 4.61
CA PRO A 160 -8.42 32.01 5.65
C PRO A 160 -8.06 33.46 5.38
N THR A 161 -8.04 33.90 4.12
CA THR A 161 -7.73 35.29 3.74
C THR A 161 -8.83 36.28 4.12
N THR A 162 -10.03 35.81 4.41
CA THR A 162 -11.20 36.64 4.77
C THR A 162 -11.30 36.95 6.27
N LEU A 163 -10.43 36.35 7.10
CA LEU A 163 -10.49 36.42 8.56
C LEU A 163 -9.85 37.67 9.16
N GLY A 164 -9.35 38.59 8.32
CA GLY A 164 -8.72 39.85 8.74
C GLY A 164 -7.28 39.71 9.23
N GLU A 165 -6.95 38.60 9.88
CA GLU A 165 -5.61 38.16 10.26
C GLU A 165 -5.32 36.80 9.60
N THR A 166 -4.08 36.55 9.17
CA THR A 166 -3.70 35.25 8.61
C THR A 166 -3.65 34.22 9.74
N PRO A 167 -4.48 33.17 9.73
CA PRO A 167 -4.43 32.13 10.76
C PRO A 167 -3.06 31.43 10.74
N VAL A 168 -2.51 31.16 11.92
CA VAL A 168 -1.23 30.46 12.08
C VAL A 168 -1.46 29.27 13.01
N ARG A 169 -0.97 28.11 12.60
CA ARG A 169 -0.97 26.90 13.42
C ARG A 169 -0.33 27.18 14.78
N GLY A 170 -1.04 26.82 15.86
CA GLY A 170 -0.63 27.02 17.26
C GLY A 170 -1.06 28.34 17.88
N ALA A 171 -1.54 29.30 17.09
CA ALA A 171 -2.15 30.52 17.62
C ALA A 171 -3.55 30.25 18.17
N TYR A 172 -4.04 31.17 19.01
CA TYR A 172 -5.39 31.13 19.54
C TYR A 172 -6.33 32.04 18.75
N ALA A 173 -7.56 31.58 18.56
CA ALA A 173 -8.63 32.29 17.89
C ALA A 173 -9.86 32.47 18.79
N SER A 174 -10.63 33.50 18.50
CA SER A 174 -11.97 33.72 19.03
C SER A 174 -12.90 34.21 17.92
N PHE A 175 -14.12 33.69 17.89
CA PHE A 175 -15.13 34.03 16.87
C PHE A 175 -16.52 33.60 17.32
N SER A 176 -17.56 34.07 16.63
CA SER A 176 -18.92 33.56 16.80
C SER A 176 -19.36 32.83 15.54
N ALA A 177 -19.60 31.52 15.62
CA ALA A 177 -20.18 30.76 14.52
C ALA A 177 -21.65 31.13 14.33
N THR A 178 -22.08 31.27 13.07
CA THR A 178 -23.46 31.65 12.72
C THR A 178 -24.15 30.64 11.80
N GLU A 179 -23.38 29.85 11.07
CA GLU A 179 -23.89 28.83 10.16
C GLU A 179 -22.97 27.60 10.14
N THR A 180 -23.58 26.43 10.09
CA THR A 180 -22.91 25.14 9.95
C THR A 180 -23.46 24.38 8.76
N ALA A 181 -22.73 23.37 8.30
CA ALA A 181 -23.20 22.44 7.28
C ALA A 181 -22.63 21.05 7.56
N VAL A 182 -23.37 20.03 7.15
CA VAL A 182 -22.85 18.67 7.01
C VAL A 182 -22.64 18.39 5.53
N VAL A 183 -21.39 18.21 5.11
CA VAL A 183 -21.00 17.97 3.72
C VAL A 183 -20.23 16.66 3.67
N ASP A 184 -20.74 15.69 2.91
CA ASP A 184 -20.18 14.33 2.82
C ASP A 184 -19.87 13.73 4.19
N GLY A 185 -20.83 13.85 5.11
CA GLY A 185 -20.72 13.41 6.50
C GLY A 185 -19.87 14.29 7.42
N GLN A 186 -19.07 15.23 6.91
CA GLN A 186 -18.22 16.11 7.72
C GLN A 186 -18.99 17.33 8.24
N HIS A 187 -18.83 17.61 9.54
CA HIS A 187 -19.41 18.74 10.26
C HIS A 187 -18.50 19.97 10.15
N ARG A 188 -19.03 21.03 9.52
CA ARG A 188 -18.28 22.24 9.17
C ARG A 188 -18.97 23.49 9.70
N VAL A 189 -18.19 24.50 10.09
CA VAL A 189 -18.66 25.88 10.24
C VAL A 189 -18.46 26.60 8.90
N THR A 190 -19.52 27.17 8.35
CA THR A 190 -19.52 27.81 7.02
C THR A 190 -19.67 29.33 7.06
N ALA A 191 -20.12 29.89 8.19
CA ALA A 191 -20.13 31.33 8.41
C ALA A 191 -19.85 31.68 9.87
N ILE A 192 -19.10 32.77 10.06
CA ILE A 192 -18.76 33.33 11.37
C ILE A 192 -18.89 34.85 11.37
N VAL A 193 -19.03 35.41 12.58
CA VAL A 193 -18.58 36.78 12.88
C VAL A 193 -17.14 36.66 13.42
N PRO A 194 -16.13 37.15 12.68
CA PRO A 194 -14.73 36.99 13.08
C PRO A 194 -14.41 37.82 14.34
N GLY A 195 -13.63 37.23 15.25
CA GLY A 195 -12.98 37.92 16.37
C GLY A 195 -11.49 38.09 16.08
N SER A 196 -10.61 37.48 16.89
CA SER A 196 -9.15 37.47 16.66
C SER A 196 -8.71 36.09 16.18
N PHE A 197 -7.73 36.01 15.27
CA PHE A 197 -7.13 34.75 14.80
C PHE A 197 -5.62 34.66 15.09
N GLN A 198 -5.08 35.65 15.81
CA GLN A 198 -3.72 35.67 16.33
C GLN A 198 -3.65 36.28 17.74
N SER A 199 -4.39 35.72 18.71
CA SER A 199 -4.33 36.21 20.09
C SER A 199 -3.10 35.66 20.83
N GLY A 200 -2.20 36.55 21.26
CA GLY A 200 -0.96 36.25 22.01
C GLY A 200 0.31 36.32 21.15
N ASP A 201 1.34 37.06 21.60
CA ASP A 201 2.57 37.36 20.85
C ASP A 201 3.51 36.15 20.62
N THR A 202 3.10 34.92 20.93
CA THR A 202 3.89 33.70 20.65
C THR A 202 2.95 32.50 20.48
N PRO A 203 2.96 31.79 19.33
CA PRO A 203 2.32 30.49 19.21
C PRO A 203 2.83 29.58 20.32
N VAL A 204 1.94 29.15 21.22
CA VAL A 204 2.32 28.29 22.34
C VAL A 204 2.20 26.84 21.85
N PRO A 205 3.19 25.96 22.09
CA PRO A 205 3.13 24.57 21.68
C PRO A 205 1.90 23.79 22.18
N GLY A 206 1.18 24.29 23.20
CA GLY A 206 -0.16 23.85 23.60
C GLY A 206 -0.43 22.36 23.41
N PHE A 207 -1.51 22.05 22.71
CA PHE A 207 -1.90 20.69 22.32
C PHE A 207 -1.06 20.13 21.16
N LEU A 208 -0.27 20.98 20.49
CA LEU A 208 0.59 20.61 19.36
C LEU A 208 1.86 19.88 19.77
N ALA A 209 2.23 19.92 21.06
CA ALA A 209 3.41 19.24 21.59
C ALA A 209 3.17 17.73 21.77
N GLU A 210 1.93 17.32 22.05
CA GLU A 210 1.54 15.93 22.33
C GLU A 210 0.18 15.64 21.66
N PRO A 211 0.08 15.64 20.32
CA PRO A 211 -1.16 15.30 19.63
C PRO A 211 -1.64 13.90 20.00
N GLN A 212 -2.94 13.66 19.87
CA GLN A 212 -3.51 12.36 20.15
C GLN A 212 -2.97 11.29 19.20
N ASP A 213 -2.25 10.31 19.73
CA ASP A 213 -1.78 9.16 18.96
C ASP A 213 -2.93 8.17 18.74
N ILE A 214 -3.42 8.09 17.50
CA ILE A 214 -4.53 7.21 17.12
C ILE A 214 -4.05 5.86 16.56
N THR A 215 -2.74 5.59 16.56
CA THR A 215 -2.15 4.40 15.92
C THR A 215 -2.78 3.09 16.40
N ALA A 216 -3.12 3.00 17.69
CA ALA A 216 -3.68 1.81 18.33
C ALA A 216 -5.22 1.83 18.48
N ILE A 217 -5.88 2.87 17.95
CA ILE A 217 -7.33 3.07 18.05
C ILE A 217 -8.02 2.43 16.85
N ASP A 218 -9.21 1.85 17.06
CA ASP A 218 -10.12 1.46 15.98
C ASP A 218 -10.79 2.72 15.41
N VAL A 219 -10.04 3.45 14.57
CA VAL A 219 -10.44 4.77 14.06
C VAL A 219 -11.82 4.77 13.38
N PRO A 220 -12.20 3.76 12.56
CA PRO A 220 -13.56 3.67 12.02
C PRO A 220 -14.66 3.60 13.08
N ALA A 221 -14.44 2.88 14.19
CA ALA A 221 -15.42 2.76 15.25
C ALA A 221 -15.56 4.06 16.07
N GLU A 222 -14.48 4.83 16.17
CA GLU A 222 -14.38 6.06 16.96
C GLU A 222 -14.45 7.34 16.10
N LEU A 223 -14.84 7.22 14.82
CA LEU A 223 -14.76 8.32 13.84
C LEU A 223 -15.57 9.56 14.24
N ASP A 224 -16.76 9.36 14.84
CA ASP A 224 -17.62 10.47 15.23
C ASP A 224 -17.01 11.33 16.36
N ASP A 225 -16.20 10.72 17.22
CA ASP A 225 -15.47 11.44 18.27
C ASP A 225 -14.23 12.12 17.67
N LEU A 226 -13.41 11.36 16.91
CA LEU A 226 -12.12 11.81 16.37
C LEU A 226 -12.21 12.83 15.22
N GLU A 227 -13.38 13.02 14.62
CA GLU A 227 -13.55 13.89 13.45
C GLU A 227 -12.92 15.29 13.64
N SER A 228 -12.08 15.74 12.71
CA SER A 228 -11.41 17.05 12.75
C SER A 228 -10.39 17.24 13.89
N GLU A 229 -10.21 16.26 14.78
CA GLU A 229 -9.24 16.35 15.87
C GLU A 229 -7.81 16.26 15.35
N LEU A 230 -6.89 16.98 15.99
CA LEU A 230 -5.48 16.92 15.66
C LEU A 230 -4.88 15.60 16.14
N THR A 231 -4.40 14.79 15.19
CA THR A 231 -3.92 13.44 15.48
C THR A 231 -2.47 13.23 15.06
N ARG A 232 -1.86 12.23 15.67
CA ARG A 232 -0.65 11.55 15.19
C ARG A 232 -1.02 10.11 14.85
N ASN A 233 -0.46 9.59 13.77
CA ASN A 233 -0.78 8.25 13.33
C ASN A 233 0.40 7.59 12.62
N ARG A 234 0.66 6.33 12.96
CA ARG A 234 1.64 5.49 12.27
C ARG A 234 0.92 4.49 11.39
N VAL A 235 1.13 4.62 10.09
CA VAL A 235 0.45 3.82 9.08
C VAL A 235 1.47 3.00 8.29
N SER A 236 1.07 1.79 7.92
CA SER A 236 1.74 1.03 6.87
C SER A 236 0.87 1.08 5.62
N VAL A 237 1.44 1.53 4.51
CA VAL A 237 0.76 1.55 3.20
C VAL A 237 0.79 0.15 2.60
N VAL A 238 -0.37 -0.34 2.19
CA VAL A 238 -0.51 -1.71 1.67
C VAL A 238 -0.99 -1.79 0.22
N SER A 239 -1.43 -0.68 -0.39
CA SER A 239 -1.70 -0.55 -1.82
C SER A 239 -0.78 0.47 -2.49
N ASP A 240 -0.81 0.52 -3.81
CA ASP A 240 -0.29 1.67 -4.55
C ASP A 240 -1.18 2.90 -4.35
N TYR A 241 -0.62 4.08 -4.62
CA TYR A 241 -1.37 5.32 -4.62
C TYR A 241 -2.17 5.43 -5.91
N VAL A 242 -3.47 5.68 -5.78
CA VAL A 242 -4.38 5.84 -6.92
C VAL A 242 -5.09 7.18 -6.84
N ASP A 243 -5.44 7.74 -8.02
CA ASP A 243 -6.33 8.89 -8.10
C ASP A 243 -7.67 8.54 -7.44
N CYS A 244 -8.06 9.35 -6.47
CA CYS A 244 -9.30 9.19 -5.72
C CYS A 244 -10.22 10.42 -5.83
N GLY A 245 -10.01 11.24 -6.86
CA GLY A 245 -10.84 12.35 -7.29
C GLY A 245 -10.26 13.73 -7.00
N LEU A 246 -10.45 14.66 -7.94
CA LEU A 246 -10.29 16.11 -7.76
C LEU A 246 -8.95 16.51 -7.11
N ASP A 247 -7.84 16.08 -7.72
CA ASP A 247 -6.46 16.33 -7.28
C ASP A 247 -6.03 15.58 -6.00
N HIS A 248 -6.81 14.60 -5.56
CA HIS A 248 -6.46 13.74 -4.43
C HIS A 248 -5.91 12.39 -4.87
N TRP A 249 -4.95 11.92 -4.08
CA TRP A 249 -4.37 10.58 -4.19
C TRP A 249 -4.56 9.82 -2.90
N CYS A 250 -4.82 8.52 -3.02
CA CYS A 250 -5.18 7.70 -1.87
C CYS A 250 -4.49 6.35 -1.90
N ALA A 251 -4.26 5.82 -0.72
CA ALA A 251 -3.75 4.47 -0.55
C ALA A 251 -4.44 3.77 0.63
N ASP A 252 -4.54 2.45 0.52
CA ASP A 252 -4.99 1.59 1.58
C ASP A 252 -3.90 1.48 2.65
N ILE A 253 -4.32 1.57 3.90
CA ILE A 253 -3.43 1.58 5.05
C ILE A 253 -3.88 0.58 6.11
N THR A 254 -2.91 0.16 6.92
CA THR A 254 -3.14 -0.53 8.19
C THR A 254 -2.47 0.24 9.31
N THR A 255 -3.06 0.18 10.51
CA THR A 255 -2.49 0.66 11.76
C THR A 255 -2.50 -0.46 12.80
N ALA A 256 -1.97 -0.22 14.00
CA ALA A 256 -2.06 -1.21 15.08
C ALA A 256 -3.51 -1.43 15.54
N GLY A 257 -4.34 -0.38 15.49
CA GLY A 257 -5.77 -0.45 15.82
C GLY A 257 -6.65 -0.96 14.68
N VAL A 258 -6.23 -0.77 13.42
CA VAL A 258 -6.94 -1.23 12.21
C VAL A 258 -6.00 -2.12 11.38
N PRO A 259 -5.84 -3.41 11.75
CA PRO A 259 -4.83 -4.28 11.14
C PRO A 259 -5.25 -4.84 9.77
N THR A 260 -6.52 -4.68 9.38
CA THR A 260 -7.04 -5.12 8.07
C THR A 260 -7.42 -3.88 7.26
N ALA A 261 -6.75 -3.69 6.13
CA ALA A 261 -7.03 -2.56 5.26
C ALA A 261 -8.42 -2.68 4.61
N SER A 262 -9.10 -1.55 4.50
CA SER A 262 -10.41 -1.47 3.86
C SER A 262 -10.60 -0.07 3.28
N PRO A 263 -10.53 0.09 1.95
CA PRO A 263 -10.66 1.40 1.30
C PRO A 263 -11.96 2.10 1.61
N THR A 264 -13.02 1.39 2.05
CA THR A 264 -14.34 1.95 2.33
C THR A 264 -14.52 2.44 3.77
N THR A 265 -13.63 2.05 4.69
CA THR A 265 -13.76 2.39 6.12
C THR A 265 -12.60 3.24 6.63
N TYR A 266 -11.36 2.96 6.19
CA TYR A 266 -10.20 3.75 6.58
C TYR A 266 -9.14 3.76 5.49
N ARG A 267 -8.72 4.97 5.09
CA ARG A 267 -7.68 5.14 4.07
C ARG A 267 -6.78 6.33 4.37
N PHE A 268 -5.63 6.37 3.69
CA PHE A 268 -4.79 7.55 3.63
C PHE A 268 -5.16 8.41 2.41
N ARG A 269 -5.11 9.74 2.58
CA ARG A 269 -5.37 10.73 1.52
C ARG A 269 -4.29 11.81 1.50
N THR A 270 -3.81 12.15 0.31
CA THR A 270 -2.77 13.16 0.08
C THR A 270 -2.93 13.78 -1.32
N VAL A 271 -1.93 14.55 -1.76
CA VAL A 271 -1.84 15.20 -3.06
C VAL A 271 -0.59 14.75 -3.82
N GLN A 272 -0.60 14.87 -5.14
CA GLN A 272 0.48 14.39 -6.00
C GLN A 272 1.85 14.96 -5.61
N SER A 273 1.90 16.26 -5.29
CA SER A 273 3.16 16.92 -4.92
C SER A 273 3.82 16.34 -3.67
N VAL A 274 3.04 15.78 -2.74
CA VAL A 274 3.56 15.14 -1.53
C VAL A 274 4.12 13.75 -1.87
N ILE A 275 3.41 13.00 -2.73
CA ILE A 275 3.87 11.70 -3.23
C ILE A 275 5.22 11.87 -3.94
N GLU A 276 5.31 12.83 -4.87
CA GLU A 276 6.53 13.09 -5.64
C GLU A 276 7.68 13.61 -4.76
N ALA A 277 7.40 14.38 -3.72
CA ALA A 277 8.43 14.93 -2.83
C ALA A 277 9.17 13.86 -2.01
N TYR A 278 8.49 12.77 -1.63
CA TYR A 278 9.05 11.71 -0.78
C TYR A 278 9.15 10.35 -1.45
N GLY A 279 8.58 10.19 -2.63
CA GLY A 279 8.43 8.87 -3.22
C GLY A 279 7.53 7.97 -2.40
N LEU A 280 6.36 8.47 -2.02
CA LEU A 280 5.44 7.62 -1.27
C LEU A 280 4.96 6.47 -2.16
N GLN A 281 5.15 5.25 -1.69
CA GLN A 281 4.78 4.03 -2.39
C GLN A 281 4.21 2.99 -1.42
N ARG A 282 3.70 1.90 -2.00
CA ARG A 282 3.29 0.72 -1.24
C ARG A 282 4.44 0.24 -0.34
N ARG A 283 4.10 -0.29 0.83
CA ARG A 283 5.01 -0.80 1.88
C ARG A 283 5.78 0.28 2.62
N CYS A 284 5.63 1.56 2.28
CA CYS A 284 6.16 2.62 3.12
C CYS A 284 5.43 2.64 4.47
N TYR A 285 6.22 2.79 5.51
CA TYR A 285 5.77 3.17 6.83
C TYR A 285 5.83 4.69 6.94
N GLN A 286 4.78 5.30 7.46
CA GLN A 286 4.68 6.75 7.61
C GLN A 286 4.23 7.08 9.03
N GLU A 287 4.97 7.96 9.69
CA GLU A 287 4.50 8.66 10.89
C GLU A 287 3.94 10.01 10.46
N ILE A 288 2.62 10.04 10.31
CA ILE A 288 1.87 11.26 10.00
C ILE A 288 1.67 11.98 11.33
N ASP A 289 2.12 13.22 11.40
CA ASP A 289 2.06 14.00 12.62
C ASP A 289 1.31 15.29 12.40
N LEU A 290 0.51 15.66 13.40
CA LEU A 290 -0.11 16.96 13.47
C LEU A 290 -1.07 17.28 12.32
N THR A 291 -1.82 16.29 11.85
CA THR A 291 -2.90 16.49 10.87
C THR A 291 -4.27 16.17 11.45
N PRO A 292 -5.31 16.94 11.07
CA PRO A 292 -6.67 16.63 11.47
C PRO A 292 -7.16 15.31 10.85
N LEU A 293 -7.89 14.51 11.62
CA LEU A 293 -8.60 13.36 11.04
C LEU A 293 -9.75 13.86 10.17
N TRP A 294 -9.76 13.45 8.90
CA TRP A 294 -10.83 13.78 7.97
C TRP A 294 -11.86 12.66 7.90
N ARG A 295 -13.06 12.96 7.41
CA ARG A 295 -14.09 11.96 7.10
C ARG A 295 -14.75 12.22 5.76
N PHE A 296 -15.18 11.13 5.12
CA PHE A 296 -16.08 11.13 3.98
C PHE A 296 -17.17 10.10 4.26
N ASP A 297 -18.36 10.57 4.64
CA ASP A 297 -19.43 9.77 5.23
C ASP A 297 -18.92 8.93 6.42
N ALA A 298 -18.92 7.60 6.28
CA ALA A 298 -18.44 6.64 7.27
C ALA A 298 -16.97 6.25 7.09
N GLN A 299 -16.29 6.79 6.08
CA GLN A 299 -14.89 6.51 5.80
C GLN A 299 -14.01 7.52 6.54
N ALA A 300 -13.21 7.03 7.47
CA ALA A 300 -12.16 7.81 8.10
C ALA A 300 -11.00 8.04 7.10
N GLN A 301 -10.36 9.19 7.19
CA GLN A 301 -9.25 9.56 6.31
C GLN A 301 -8.16 10.25 7.12
N THR A 302 -7.06 9.54 7.37
CA THR A 302 -5.83 10.19 7.83
C THR A 302 -5.16 10.83 6.62
N SER A 303 -4.58 12.01 6.78
CA SER A 303 -4.11 12.79 5.62
C SER A 303 -2.79 13.51 5.87
N ALA A 304 -2.10 13.81 4.78
CA ALA A 304 -0.92 14.68 4.75
C ALA A 304 -0.99 15.53 3.48
N TRP A 305 -0.88 16.84 3.62
CA TRP A 305 -1.06 17.83 2.56
C TRP A 305 0.23 18.56 2.22
N SER A 306 1.21 18.50 3.14
CA SER A 306 2.53 19.11 3.03
C SER A 306 3.61 18.13 3.49
N PRO A 307 4.85 18.26 3.00
CA PRO A 307 6.00 17.60 3.58
C PRO A 307 6.15 17.71 5.10
N ASP A 308 5.76 18.84 5.67
CA ASP A 308 5.86 19.09 7.11
C ASP A 308 4.86 18.28 7.96
N ASP A 309 3.93 17.56 7.33
CA ASP A 309 2.94 16.71 8.00
C ASP A 309 3.47 15.31 8.34
N PHE A 310 4.73 15.00 7.99
CA PHE A 310 5.40 13.76 8.34
C PHE A 310 6.46 13.99 9.41
N ALA A 311 6.40 13.24 10.50
CA ALA A 311 7.50 13.15 11.46
C ALA A 311 8.58 12.18 10.99
N ASP A 312 8.20 11.09 10.32
CA ASP A 312 9.13 10.11 9.76
C ASP A 312 8.50 9.35 8.58
N ILE A 313 9.33 8.96 7.61
CA ILE A 313 8.94 8.10 6.49
C ILE A 313 10.03 7.06 6.31
N ALA A 314 9.65 5.79 6.39
CA ALA A 314 10.54 4.65 6.19
C ALA A 314 9.97 3.71 5.14
N CYS A 315 10.54 3.74 3.94
CA CYS A 315 10.21 2.80 2.87
C CYS A 315 11.22 1.64 2.85
N PRO A 316 10.80 0.39 2.55
CA PRO A 316 11.71 -0.75 2.52
C PRO A 316 12.81 -0.57 1.45
N LEU A 317 14.02 -1.03 1.76
CA LEU A 317 15.11 -1.09 0.78
C LEU A 317 14.73 -1.94 -0.44
N VAL A 318 15.23 -1.54 -1.61
CA VAL A 318 15.03 -2.24 -2.88
C VAL A 318 15.65 -3.64 -2.83
N ARG A 319 14.99 -4.63 -3.41
CA ARG A 319 15.39 -6.04 -3.46
C ARG A 319 15.42 -6.53 -4.89
N VAL A 320 16.37 -7.43 -5.16
CA VAL A 320 16.31 -8.27 -6.36
C VAL A 320 15.33 -9.39 -6.08
N ILE A 321 14.30 -9.53 -6.92
CA ILE A 321 13.33 -10.62 -6.82
C ILE A 321 13.77 -11.81 -7.68
N GLY A 322 14.48 -11.58 -8.79
CA GLY A 322 14.94 -12.66 -9.66
C GLY A 322 15.86 -12.22 -10.78
N ALA A 323 16.40 -13.20 -11.51
CA ALA A 323 17.17 -12.99 -12.72
C ALA A 323 16.89 -14.11 -13.75
N VAL A 324 16.69 -13.73 -15.01
CA VAL A 324 16.38 -14.66 -16.11
C VAL A 324 17.33 -14.45 -17.28
N ALA A 325 17.89 -15.54 -17.81
CA ALA A 325 18.72 -15.50 -19.00
C ALA A 325 17.82 -15.48 -20.24
N LEU A 326 17.75 -14.33 -20.93
CA LEU A 326 16.98 -14.19 -22.16
C LEU A 326 17.69 -14.88 -23.33
N ASP A 327 19.02 -14.85 -23.34
CA ASP A 327 19.90 -15.64 -24.23
C ASP A 327 21.30 -15.82 -23.59
N ALA A 328 22.29 -16.28 -24.35
CA ALA A 328 23.65 -16.50 -23.83
C ALA A 328 24.40 -15.22 -23.44
N THR A 329 23.89 -14.05 -23.81
CA THR A 329 24.55 -12.75 -23.59
C THR A 329 23.63 -11.74 -22.91
N THR A 330 22.35 -12.02 -22.77
CA THR A 330 21.36 -11.07 -22.25
C THR A 330 20.67 -11.63 -21.01
N ILE A 331 20.63 -10.84 -19.92
CA ILE A 331 19.98 -11.18 -18.66
C ILE A 331 18.96 -10.10 -18.31
N ALA A 332 17.76 -10.47 -17.88
CA ALA A 332 16.82 -9.57 -17.23
C ALA A 332 16.94 -9.76 -15.70
N VAL A 333 17.26 -8.71 -14.96
CA VAL A 333 17.26 -8.69 -13.49
C VAL A 333 16.03 -7.93 -13.03
N VAL A 334 15.27 -8.53 -12.12
CA VAL A 334 13.95 -8.05 -11.68
C VAL A 334 14.03 -7.53 -10.25
N PHE A 335 13.42 -6.37 -10.01
CA PHE A 335 13.42 -5.65 -8.72
C PHE A 335 12.00 -5.49 -8.17
N ASP A 336 11.89 -5.27 -6.85
CA ASP A 336 10.61 -4.98 -6.18
C ASP A 336 10.22 -3.50 -6.15
N ALA A 337 11.00 -2.65 -6.83
CA ALA A 337 10.76 -1.22 -7.01
C ALA A 337 11.32 -0.75 -8.37
N PRO A 338 10.75 0.31 -8.98
CA PRO A 338 11.25 0.84 -10.24
C PRO A 338 12.60 1.55 -10.03
N LEU A 339 13.61 1.20 -10.80
CA LEU A 339 14.97 1.73 -10.64
C LEU A 339 15.11 3.13 -11.23
N ASP A 340 15.90 4.01 -10.60
CA ASP A 340 16.35 5.28 -11.21
C ASP A 340 17.44 4.98 -12.26
N PRO A 341 17.17 5.15 -13.57
CA PRO A 341 18.16 4.89 -14.61
C PRO A 341 19.42 5.76 -14.48
N ALA A 342 19.35 6.90 -13.79
CA ALA A 342 20.49 7.79 -13.59
C ALA A 342 21.51 7.26 -12.57
N THR A 343 21.08 6.37 -11.66
CA THR A 343 21.96 5.75 -10.65
C THR A 343 22.57 4.43 -11.11
N VAL A 344 22.00 3.82 -12.16
CA VAL A 344 22.34 2.45 -12.58
C VAL A 344 23.41 2.43 -13.67
N THR A 345 24.46 1.67 -13.43
CA THR A 345 25.59 1.46 -14.36
C THR A 345 25.93 -0.03 -14.48
N ALA A 346 26.70 -0.40 -15.50
CA ALA A 346 27.12 -1.79 -15.67
C ALA A 346 28.02 -2.30 -14.54
N ALA A 347 28.67 -1.40 -13.78
CA ALA A 347 29.55 -1.75 -12.67
C ALA A 347 28.78 -2.21 -11.43
N ASP A 348 27.49 -1.88 -11.35
CA ASP A 348 26.59 -2.24 -10.25
C ASP A 348 26.18 -3.71 -10.28
N PHE A 349 26.50 -4.41 -11.38
CA PHE A 349 26.14 -5.80 -11.60
C PHE A 349 27.38 -6.67 -11.79
N THR A 350 27.43 -7.78 -11.05
CA THR A 350 28.42 -8.83 -11.26
C THR A 350 27.73 -10.14 -11.58
N VAL A 351 28.21 -10.85 -12.59
CA VAL A 351 27.68 -12.15 -13.01
C VAL A 351 28.80 -13.17 -12.92
N THR A 352 28.61 -14.22 -12.12
CA THR A 352 29.65 -15.26 -11.97
C THR A 352 29.94 -15.89 -13.33
N GLY A 353 31.18 -15.82 -13.82
CA GLY A 353 31.57 -16.43 -15.09
C GLY A 353 31.22 -15.62 -16.36
N ALA A 354 30.78 -14.36 -16.23
CA ALA A 354 30.59 -13.45 -17.37
C ALA A 354 30.92 -11.99 -17.00
N THR A 355 31.29 -11.19 -17.99
CA THR A 355 31.50 -9.74 -17.83
C THR A 355 30.27 -8.97 -18.28
N VAL A 356 29.80 -8.01 -17.49
CA VAL A 356 28.71 -7.09 -17.87
C VAL A 356 29.31 -5.92 -18.66
N SER A 357 28.82 -5.68 -19.88
CA SER A 357 29.30 -4.62 -20.77
C SER A 357 28.39 -3.38 -20.79
N SER A 358 27.09 -3.56 -20.56
CA SER A 358 26.11 -2.49 -20.51
C SER A 358 24.88 -2.94 -19.73
N VAL A 359 24.11 -1.96 -19.25
CA VAL A 359 22.80 -2.15 -18.64
C VAL A 359 21.83 -1.16 -19.28
N ALA A 360 20.59 -1.59 -19.50
CA ALA A 360 19.46 -0.74 -19.83
C ALA A 360 18.38 -0.95 -18.76
N VAL A 361 17.85 0.14 -18.20
CA VAL A 361 16.80 0.11 -17.18
C VAL A 361 15.48 0.50 -17.83
N SER A 362 14.43 -0.25 -17.49
CA SER A 362 13.05 -0.01 -17.88
C SER A 362 12.18 -0.46 -16.71
N GLY A 363 11.61 0.53 -16.00
CA GLY A 363 10.89 0.34 -14.74
C GLY A 363 11.64 -0.54 -13.72
N TYR A 364 11.10 -1.73 -13.48
CA TYR A 364 11.53 -2.71 -12.48
C TYR A 364 12.58 -3.69 -13.02
N VAL A 365 13.00 -3.53 -14.27
CA VAL A 365 13.89 -4.47 -14.96
C VAL A 365 15.19 -3.79 -15.39
N ALA A 366 16.32 -4.38 -14.97
CA ALA A 366 17.63 -4.07 -15.54
C ALA A 366 18.02 -5.16 -16.54
N THR A 367 18.08 -4.81 -17.83
CA THR A 367 18.54 -5.68 -18.90
C THR A 367 20.05 -5.55 -19.07
N LEU A 368 20.78 -6.60 -18.73
CA LEU A 368 22.24 -6.66 -18.82
C LEU A 368 22.69 -7.25 -20.15
N THR A 369 23.66 -6.61 -20.78
CA THR A 369 24.46 -7.22 -21.86
C THR A 369 25.74 -7.76 -21.26
N THR A 370 26.06 -9.01 -21.56
CA THR A 370 27.19 -9.75 -20.99
C THR A 370 28.04 -10.44 -22.07
N SER A 371 29.26 -10.84 -21.71
CA SER A 371 30.00 -11.86 -22.47
C SER A 371 29.24 -13.18 -22.46
N ALA A 372 29.42 -14.02 -23.49
CA ALA A 372 28.75 -15.33 -23.59
C ALA A 372 28.91 -16.16 -22.30
N MET A 373 27.79 -16.51 -21.69
CA MET A 373 27.70 -17.34 -20.50
C MET A 373 27.76 -18.83 -20.86
N ALA A 374 28.26 -19.65 -19.93
CA ALA A 374 28.22 -21.10 -20.07
C ALA A 374 26.77 -21.59 -19.99
N ARG A 375 26.35 -22.39 -20.97
CA ARG A 375 24.99 -22.95 -20.99
C ARG A 375 24.87 -24.19 -20.12
N ALA A 376 23.64 -24.57 -19.79
CA ALA A 376 23.32 -25.67 -18.88
C ALA A 376 24.08 -25.57 -17.53
N SER A 377 24.28 -24.33 -17.07
CA SER A 377 25.09 -23.99 -15.91
C SER A 377 24.35 -22.97 -15.03
N MET A 378 24.59 -23.03 -13.73
CA MET A 378 24.12 -22.02 -12.78
C MET A 378 25.15 -20.91 -12.64
N HIS A 379 24.64 -19.69 -12.56
CA HIS A 379 25.35 -18.45 -12.35
C HIS A 379 24.67 -17.69 -11.21
N THR A 380 25.33 -16.68 -10.68
CA THR A 380 24.75 -15.78 -9.68
C THR A 380 24.94 -14.35 -10.17
N VAL A 381 23.86 -13.57 -10.14
CA VAL A 381 23.87 -12.13 -10.36
C VAL A 381 23.91 -11.47 -8.99
N SER A 382 24.90 -10.61 -8.73
CA SER A 382 24.93 -9.76 -7.53
C SER A 382 24.80 -8.30 -7.94
N VAL A 383 24.01 -7.54 -7.19
CA VAL A 383 23.67 -6.14 -7.48
C VAL A 383 24.05 -5.27 -6.29
N THR A 384 24.66 -4.12 -6.55
CA THR A 384 25.06 -3.13 -5.54
C THR A 384 24.92 -1.72 -6.08
N GLY A 385 24.66 -0.73 -5.23
CA GLY A 385 24.79 0.69 -5.61
C GLY A 385 23.69 1.25 -6.51
N VAL A 386 22.62 0.48 -6.76
CA VAL A 386 21.42 0.97 -7.46
C VAL A 386 20.42 1.57 -6.47
N GLN A 387 19.65 2.55 -6.95
CA GLN A 387 18.54 3.16 -6.22
C GLN A 387 17.25 3.05 -7.03
N ASP A 388 16.11 3.07 -6.35
CA ASP A 388 14.83 3.32 -7.01
C ASP A 388 14.71 4.77 -7.47
N VAL A 389 13.65 5.09 -8.21
CA VAL A 389 13.31 6.46 -8.69
C VAL A 389 13.15 7.49 -7.56
N LEU A 390 13.18 7.04 -6.31
CA LEU A 390 12.97 7.83 -5.09
C LEU A 390 14.26 7.96 -4.27
N GLY A 391 15.37 7.41 -4.76
CA GLY A 391 16.67 7.45 -4.09
C GLY A 391 16.83 6.42 -2.97
N ILE A 392 15.94 5.44 -2.86
CA ILE A 392 16.05 4.36 -1.88
C ILE A 392 17.08 3.34 -2.36
N ASP A 393 18.08 3.08 -1.53
CA ASP A 393 19.16 2.14 -1.86
C ASP A 393 18.68 0.69 -1.91
N ILE A 394 19.38 -0.10 -2.74
CA ILE A 394 19.29 -1.55 -2.72
C ILE A 394 19.81 -2.16 -1.40
N THR A 395 19.21 -3.26 -0.99
CA THR A 395 19.73 -4.10 0.10
C THR A 395 21.21 -4.46 -0.10
N ALA A 396 22.01 -4.37 0.97
CA ALA A 396 23.48 -4.48 0.95
C ALA A 396 24.04 -5.86 0.51
N SER A 397 23.21 -6.78 0.04
CA SER A 397 23.60 -8.12 -0.45
C SER A 397 22.55 -8.69 -1.40
N ALA A 398 22.06 -7.90 -2.35
CA ALA A 398 21.08 -8.36 -3.31
C ALA A 398 21.72 -9.30 -4.35
N SER A 399 21.21 -10.53 -4.43
CA SER A 399 21.64 -11.50 -5.44
C SER A 399 20.50 -12.39 -5.90
N ALA A 400 20.61 -12.89 -7.12
CA ALA A 400 19.68 -13.87 -7.68
C ALA A 400 20.46 -15.00 -8.37
N ASP A 401 19.93 -16.22 -8.23
CA ASP A 401 20.38 -17.36 -9.01
C ASP A 401 19.92 -17.20 -10.46
N LEU A 402 20.80 -17.56 -11.38
CA LEU A 402 20.60 -17.45 -12.82
C LEU A 402 20.93 -18.78 -13.48
N VAL A 403 19.95 -19.39 -14.14
CA VAL A 403 20.17 -20.59 -14.94
C VAL A 403 20.22 -20.20 -16.41
N VAL A 404 21.32 -20.51 -17.09
CA VAL A 404 21.43 -20.30 -18.54
C VAL A 404 21.07 -21.60 -19.25
N PRO A 405 19.94 -21.67 -19.96
CA PRO A 405 19.50 -22.92 -20.55
C PRO A 405 20.36 -23.35 -21.76
N PRO A 406 20.32 -24.65 -22.13
CA PRO A 406 21.00 -25.17 -23.32
C PRO A 406 20.63 -24.39 -24.59
N ALA A 407 21.58 -24.29 -25.54
CA ALA A 407 21.37 -23.59 -26.80
C ALA A 407 20.27 -24.29 -27.59
N SER A 408 19.14 -23.59 -27.73
CA SER A 408 17.97 -24.12 -28.41
C SER A 408 17.13 -22.95 -28.90
N ASN A 409 16.70 -23.00 -30.16
CA ASN A 409 15.65 -22.10 -30.63
C ASN A 409 14.29 -22.52 -30.05
N ARG A 410 14.17 -23.75 -29.53
CA ARG A 410 12.97 -24.17 -28.80
C ARG A 410 13.07 -23.73 -27.35
N PRO A 411 12.04 -23.06 -26.80
CA PRO A 411 12.03 -22.69 -25.40
C PRO A 411 12.17 -23.92 -24.49
N ASN A 412 12.98 -23.78 -23.44
CA ASN A 412 13.35 -24.81 -22.47
C ASN A 412 13.65 -24.23 -21.07
N GLY A 413 13.27 -22.98 -20.82
CA GLY A 413 13.34 -22.32 -19.53
C GLY A 413 12.30 -21.20 -19.43
N ALA A 414 11.89 -20.90 -18.19
CA ALA A 414 10.88 -19.87 -17.92
C ALA A 414 11.30 -18.50 -18.46
N GLY A 415 10.33 -17.71 -18.95
CA GLY A 415 10.54 -16.35 -19.46
C GLY A 415 11.24 -16.25 -20.80
N GLN A 416 11.52 -17.37 -21.49
CA GLN A 416 12.02 -17.33 -22.87
C GLN A 416 10.95 -16.98 -23.90
N VAL A 417 9.69 -17.10 -23.49
CA VAL A 417 8.48 -16.59 -24.13
C VAL A 417 7.66 -15.99 -22.99
N VAL A 418 7.00 -14.85 -23.24
CA VAL A 418 6.18 -14.14 -22.24
C VAL A 418 4.81 -13.86 -22.86
N ILE A 419 3.74 -14.17 -22.14
CA ILE A 419 2.35 -13.84 -22.46
C ILE A 419 2.18 -12.35 -22.17
N THR A 420 1.91 -11.56 -23.20
CA THR A 420 1.88 -10.10 -23.08
C THR A 420 0.49 -9.51 -23.16
N GLU A 421 -0.47 -10.22 -23.75
CA GLU A 421 -1.82 -9.68 -23.92
C GLU A 421 -2.84 -10.81 -24.01
N ILE A 422 -3.99 -10.65 -23.35
CA ILE A 422 -5.07 -11.66 -23.28
C ILE A 422 -6.41 -10.97 -23.54
N MET A 423 -7.05 -11.32 -24.65
CA MET A 423 -8.45 -10.95 -24.93
C MET A 423 -9.35 -12.12 -24.51
N LEU A 424 -9.84 -12.04 -23.27
CA LEU A 424 -10.71 -13.05 -22.67
C LEU A 424 -12.20 -12.83 -22.97
N ASN A 425 -12.66 -11.58 -23.10
CA ASN A 425 -14.09 -11.28 -23.34
C ASN A 425 -14.28 -10.25 -24.46
N PRO A 426 -14.19 -10.64 -25.74
CA PRO A 426 -14.48 -9.76 -26.86
C PRO A 426 -15.91 -9.20 -26.83
N SER A 427 -16.09 -7.96 -27.29
CA SER A 427 -17.40 -7.32 -27.38
C SER A 427 -18.35 -8.05 -28.34
N GLY A 428 -19.66 -8.03 -28.03
CA GLY A 428 -20.72 -8.48 -28.96
C GLY A 428 -21.59 -9.66 -28.52
N GLY A 429 -21.47 -10.17 -27.29
CA GLY A 429 -22.49 -11.00 -26.63
C GLY A 429 -22.74 -12.40 -27.19
N THR A 430 -22.00 -12.84 -28.22
CA THR A 430 -21.93 -14.24 -28.65
C THR A 430 -20.46 -14.63 -28.76
N GLU A 431 -19.92 -15.17 -27.65
CA GLU A 431 -18.51 -15.35 -27.28
C GLU A 431 -17.74 -16.39 -28.13
N THR A 432 -18.25 -16.87 -29.26
CA THR A 432 -17.55 -17.93 -29.99
C THR A 432 -16.58 -17.36 -31.01
N GLY A 433 -15.29 -17.42 -30.70
CA GLY A 433 -14.21 -17.38 -31.70
C GLY A 433 -13.49 -16.05 -31.88
N ARG A 434 -13.53 -15.13 -30.93
CA ARG A 434 -12.77 -13.86 -31.01
C ARG A 434 -11.78 -13.67 -29.87
N GLU A 435 -11.67 -14.64 -28.97
CA GLU A 435 -10.64 -14.69 -27.94
C GLU A 435 -9.26 -14.88 -28.57
N TRP A 436 -8.24 -14.26 -27.99
CA TRP A 436 -6.86 -14.38 -28.46
C TRP A 436 -5.85 -14.08 -27.35
N ILE A 437 -4.63 -14.56 -27.54
CA ILE A 437 -3.48 -14.40 -26.66
C ILE A 437 -2.31 -13.89 -27.51
N GLU A 438 -1.52 -12.98 -26.98
CA GLU A 438 -0.23 -12.58 -27.54
C GLU A 438 0.93 -13.21 -26.78
N LEU A 439 1.86 -13.78 -27.54
CA LEU A 439 3.13 -14.31 -27.03
C LEU A 439 4.28 -13.49 -27.59
N SER A 440 5.25 -13.20 -26.73
CA SER A 440 6.37 -12.34 -27.06
C SER A 440 7.70 -13.02 -26.77
N ASN A 441 8.72 -12.74 -27.58
CA ASN A 441 10.07 -13.25 -27.41
C ASN A 441 10.99 -12.12 -26.92
N PRO A 442 11.39 -12.13 -25.64
CA PRO A 442 12.26 -11.10 -25.10
C PRO A 442 13.72 -11.20 -25.56
N SER A 443 14.16 -12.32 -26.16
CA SER A 443 15.52 -12.40 -26.72
C SER A 443 15.69 -11.49 -27.91
N THR A 444 16.74 -10.67 -27.91
CA THR A 444 17.06 -9.75 -29.01
C THR A 444 17.87 -10.41 -30.14
N THR A 445 18.36 -11.63 -29.93
CA THR A 445 19.29 -12.30 -30.84
C THR A 445 18.79 -13.65 -31.36
N GLU A 446 17.94 -14.34 -30.62
CA GLU A 446 17.51 -15.70 -30.94
C GLU A 446 16.00 -15.76 -31.23
N PRO A 447 15.57 -16.41 -32.32
CA PRO A 447 14.15 -16.71 -32.52
C PRO A 447 13.68 -17.84 -31.59
N ARG A 448 12.37 -17.87 -31.30
CA ARG A 448 11.72 -18.93 -30.51
C ARG A 448 10.79 -19.76 -31.39
N VAL A 449 11.13 -21.03 -31.59
CA VAL A 449 10.36 -21.99 -32.39
C VAL A 449 9.39 -22.71 -31.45
N LEU A 450 8.09 -22.47 -31.64
CA LEU A 450 7.03 -23.01 -30.78
C LEU A 450 6.39 -24.28 -31.34
N THR A 451 6.94 -24.83 -32.43
CA THR A 451 6.39 -26.03 -33.05
C THR A 451 6.44 -27.21 -32.09
N GLY A 452 5.27 -27.81 -31.80
CA GLY A 452 5.13 -28.89 -30.84
C GLY A 452 5.12 -28.46 -29.37
N CYS A 453 5.20 -27.15 -29.07
CA CYS A 453 4.86 -26.65 -27.74
C CYS A 453 3.33 -26.73 -27.54
N VAL A 454 2.89 -26.67 -26.30
CA VAL A 454 1.50 -26.80 -25.89
C VAL A 454 1.05 -25.46 -25.31
N LEU A 455 -0.03 -24.92 -25.85
CA LEU A 455 -0.85 -23.92 -25.17
C LEU A 455 -1.88 -24.70 -24.35
N ARG A 456 -2.10 -24.36 -23.09
CA ARG A 456 -3.14 -25.02 -22.26
C ARG A 456 -3.77 -24.05 -21.28
N ASP A 457 -5.00 -24.36 -20.91
CA ASP A 457 -5.71 -23.78 -19.77
C ASP A 457 -5.95 -24.87 -18.71
N ALA A 458 -6.82 -24.61 -17.73
CA ALA A 458 -7.15 -25.58 -16.69
C ALA A 458 -7.99 -26.78 -17.22
N ALA A 459 -8.68 -26.63 -18.35
CA ALA A 459 -9.67 -27.57 -18.88
C ALA A 459 -9.23 -28.31 -20.16
N GLY A 460 -8.28 -27.76 -20.91
CA GLY A 460 -7.97 -28.10 -22.28
C GLY A 460 -6.53 -27.77 -22.69
N MET A 461 -6.13 -28.30 -23.84
CA MET A 461 -4.79 -28.09 -24.37
C MET A 461 -4.79 -28.15 -25.90
N HIS A 462 -3.86 -27.41 -26.50
CA HIS A 462 -3.63 -27.35 -27.93
C HIS A 462 -2.14 -27.46 -28.24
N THR A 463 -1.76 -28.46 -29.04
CA THR A 463 -0.37 -28.56 -29.52
C THR A 463 -0.17 -27.65 -30.73
N LEU A 464 0.77 -26.72 -30.60
CA LEU A 464 1.10 -25.73 -31.62
C LEU A 464 1.75 -26.38 -32.84
N GLY A 465 1.26 -25.98 -34.02
CA GLY A 465 1.84 -26.32 -35.32
C GLY A 465 3.08 -25.49 -35.64
N ALA A 466 3.36 -25.30 -36.93
CA ALA A 466 4.48 -24.46 -37.36
C ALA A 466 4.28 -23.00 -36.92
N LEU A 467 5.00 -22.58 -35.90
CA LEU A 467 4.99 -21.22 -35.36
C LEU A 467 6.38 -20.86 -34.86
N THR A 468 6.81 -19.62 -35.14
CA THR A 468 8.10 -19.09 -34.69
C THR A 468 7.94 -17.62 -34.37
N ILE A 469 8.40 -17.21 -33.20
CA ILE A 469 8.50 -15.82 -32.80
C ILE A 469 9.90 -15.32 -33.20
N PRO A 470 10.02 -14.27 -34.03
CA PRO A 470 11.31 -13.64 -34.30
C PRO A 470 12.00 -13.16 -33.02
N ALA A 471 13.31 -12.92 -33.07
CA ALA A 471 14.01 -12.22 -32.00
C ALA A 471 13.37 -10.83 -31.78
N ASN A 472 13.08 -10.48 -30.52
CA ASN A 472 12.33 -9.29 -30.10
C ASN A 472 10.95 -9.16 -30.77
N GLY A 473 10.40 -10.28 -31.26
CA GLY A 473 9.12 -10.34 -31.95
C GLY A 473 7.98 -10.74 -31.03
N ARG A 474 6.77 -10.72 -31.59
CA ARG A 474 5.56 -11.22 -30.96
C ARG A 474 4.68 -11.90 -32.00
N VAL A 475 3.78 -12.75 -31.53
CA VAL A 475 2.81 -13.48 -32.35
C VAL A 475 1.48 -13.54 -31.62
N THR A 476 0.40 -13.52 -32.38
CA THR A 476 -0.97 -13.58 -31.88
C THR A 476 -1.60 -14.93 -32.18
N LEU A 477 -2.14 -15.57 -31.16
CA LEU A 477 -2.81 -16.86 -31.21
C LEU A 477 -4.31 -16.61 -30.97
N ALA A 478 -5.16 -16.90 -31.95
CA ALA A 478 -6.60 -16.65 -31.87
C ALA A 478 -7.42 -17.95 -31.83
N SER A 479 -8.59 -17.91 -31.20
CA SER A 479 -9.54 -19.03 -31.14
C SER A 479 -10.28 -19.27 -32.46
N SER A 480 -10.20 -18.33 -33.42
CA SER A 480 -10.68 -18.48 -34.79
C SER A 480 -9.85 -17.66 -35.79
N ALA A 481 -10.13 -17.84 -37.09
CA ALA A 481 -9.50 -17.11 -38.19
C ALA A 481 -10.13 -15.73 -38.48
N ASP A 482 -11.04 -15.25 -37.63
CA ASP A 482 -11.66 -13.92 -37.77
C ASP A 482 -11.76 -13.18 -36.41
N PRO A 483 -10.64 -12.94 -35.71
CA PRO A 483 -10.67 -12.22 -34.44
C PRO A 483 -10.88 -10.71 -34.62
N GLY A 484 -10.88 -10.20 -35.86
CA GLY A 484 -10.91 -8.78 -36.20
C GLY A 484 -9.55 -8.18 -36.55
N PHE A 485 -8.50 -9.00 -36.66
CA PHE A 485 -7.16 -8.65 -37.14
C PHE A 485 -6.53 -9.86 -37.87
N THR A 486 -5.32 -9.73 -38.39
CA THR A 486 -4.58 -10.87 -38.98
C THR A 486 -3.80 -11.60 -37.90
N GLU A 487 -4.26 -12.79 -37.51
CA GLU A 487 -3.61 -13.62 -36.51
C GLU A 487 -2.35 -14.32 -37.05
N SER A 488 -1.45 -14.68 -36.14
CA SER A 488 -0.28 -15.50 -36.48
C SER A 488 -0.60 -17.00 -36.46
N TYR A 489 -1.58 -17.41 -35.67
CA TYR A 489 -1.96 -18.80 -35.49
C TYR A 489 -3.39 -18.94 -34.97
N VAL A 490 -4.10 -20.01 -35.37
CA VAL A 490 -5.42 -20.37 -34.84
C VAL A 490 -5.31 -21.61 -33.96
N TYR A 491 -5.67 -21.49 -32.69
CA TYR A 491 -5.72 -22.60 -31.74
C TYR A 491 -7.15 -23.16 -31.60
N SER A 492 -7.28 -24.30 -30.93
CA SER A 492 -8.57 -24.93 -30.66
C SER A 492 -8.57 -25.69 -29.34
N GLY A 493 -9.73 -25.94 -28.74
CA GLY A 493 -9.83 -26.78 -27.54
C GLY A 493 -9.38 -26.09 -26.24
N ILE A 494 -9.29 -24.76 -26.27
CA ILE A 494 -9.01 -23.85 -25.15
C ILE A 494 -10.11 -22.78 -25.19
N THR A 495 -10.57 -22.32 -24.03
CA THR A 495 -11.58 -21.27 -23.92
C THR A 495 -11.23 -20.40 -22.73
N LEU A 496 -11.19 -19.08 -22.93
CA LEU A 496 -10.76 -18.15 -21.90
C LEU A 496 -11.94 -17.76 -21.01
N GLY A 497 -11.90 -18.17 -19.73
CA GLY A 497 -12.97 -17.85 -18.77
C GLY A 497 -13.09 -16.36 -18.45
N ASN A 498 -14.25 -15.74 -18.73
CA ASN A 498 -14.47 -14.30 -18.50
C ASN A 498 -14.22 -13.79 -17.07
N THR A 499 -14.34 -14.66 -16.07
CA THR A 499 -14.18 -14.30 -14.64
C THR A 499 -12.87 -14.82 -14.05
N GLY A 500 -12.08 -15.55 -14.84
CA GLY A 500 -10.81 -16.11 -14.43
C GLY A 500 -10.52 -17.47 -15.04
N ASP A 501 -9.24 -17.69 -15.36
CA ASP A 501 -8.69 -18.91 -15.91
C ASP A 501 -7.15 -18.88 -15.83
N SER A 502 -6.50 -19.86 -16.45
CA SER A 502 -5.05 -19.91 -16.63
C SER A 502 -4.70 -19.99 -18.11
N VAL A 503 -3.65 -19.30 -18.54
CA VAL A 503 -3.01 -19.49 -19.84
C VAL A 503 -1.59 -19.98 -19.58
N VAL A 504 -1.23 -21.13 -20.14
CA VAL A 504 0.10 -21.72 -19.95
C VAL A 504 0.73 -22.09 -21.29
N VAL A 505 2.00 -21.71 -21.45
CA VAL A 505 2.85 -22.13 -22.58
C VAL A 505 3.87 -23.13 -22.08
N GLU A 506 3.84 -24.34 -22.64
CA GLU A 506 4.71 -25.44 -22.24
C GLU A 506 5.49 -25.99 -23.44
N CYS A 507 6.80 -26.21 -23.30
CA CYS A 507 7.64 -26.79 -24.34
C CYS A 507 8.47 -27.94 -23.76
N ASP A 508 8.38 -29.12 -24.38
CA ASP A 508 9.10 -30.33 -23.94
C ASP A 508 8.89 -30.69 -22.44
N GLY A 509 7.69 -30.41 -21.91
CA GLY A 509 7.34 -30.65 -20.51
C GLY A 509 7.84 -29.60 -19.52
N VAL A 510 8.44 -28.50 -20.01
CA VAL A 510 8.83 -27.34 -19.21
C VAL A 510 7.79 -26.26 -19.39
N GLU A 511 7.24 -25.77 -18.27
CA GLU A 511 6.42 -24.57 -18.25
C GLU A 511 7.33 -23.37 -18.57
N ILE A 512 7.07 -22.74 -19.71
CA ILE A 512 7.84 -21.59 -20.21
C ILE A 512 7.25 -20.32 -19.65
N ASP A 513 5.93 -20.29 -19.57
CA ASP A 513 5.21 -19.15 -19.03
C ASP A 513 3.79 -19.52 -18.62
N ARG A 514 3.25 -18.77 -17.66
CA ARG A 514 1.89 -18.94 -17.13
C ARG A 514 1.33 -17.59 -16.71
N VAL A 515 0.05 -17.38 -16.98
CA VAL A 515 -0.72 -16.27 -16.40
C VAL A 515 -2.00 -16.86 -15.83
N ASP A 516 -2.15 -16.75 -14.51
CA ASP A 516 -3.42 -17.01 -13.82
C ASP A 516 -4.15 -15.66 -13.65
N TYR A 517 -5.27 -15.48 -14.34
CA TYR A 517 -6.08 -14.27 -14.25
C TYR A 517 -7.42 -14.54 -13.57
N ASP A 518 -7.92 -13.56 -12.83
CA ASP A 518 -9.17 -13.64 -12.07
C ASP A 518 -9.86 -12.26 -11.95
N GLY A 519 -10.72 -12.09 -10.95
CA GLY A 519 -11.43 -10.84 -10.71
C GLY A 519 -10.57 -9.66 -10.25
N ASP A 520 -9.32 -9.89 -9.83
CA ASP A 520 -8.39 -8.83 -9.44
C ASP A 520 -7.68 -8.20 -10.65
N PHE A 521 -7.69 -8.89 -11.79
CA PHE A 521 -7.32 -8.28 -13.08
C PHE A 521 -8.46 -7.37 -13.53
N GLN A 522 -8.14 -6.18 -14.03
CA GLN A 522 -9.10 -5.14 -14.45
C GLN A 522 -9.92 -5.52 -15.71
N SER A 523 -10.35 -6.77 -15.89
CA SER A 523 -11.03 -7.25 -17.09
C SER A 523 -12.32 -6.49 -17.41
N ARG A 524 -12.55 -6.19 -18.69
CA ARG A 524 -13.74 -5.48 -19.18
C ARG A 524 -14.15 -6.00 -20.55
N ASP A 525 -15.47 -6.12 -20.78
CA ASP A 525 -16.04 -6.53 -22.07
C ASP A 525 -15.50 -5.68 -23.22
N GLY A 526 -14.84 -6.33 -24.17
CA GLY A 526 -14.19 -5.72 -25.33
C GLY A 526 -12.80 -5.16 -25.06
N TYR A 527 -12.18 -5.41 -23.92
CA TYR A 527 -10.84 -4.89 -23.58
C TYR A 527 -9.93 -6.06 -23.23
N SER A 528 -8.76 -6.14 -23.88
CA SER A 528 -7.74 -7.09 -23.48
C SER A 528 -7.11 -6.68 -22.15
N LEU A 529 -6.65 -7.70 -21.41
CA LEU A 529 -5.62 -7.54 -20.39
C LEU A 529 -4.30 -7.33 -21.11
N SER A 530 -3.61 -6.23 -20.82
CA SER A 530 -2.36 -5.82 -21.44
C SER A 530 -1.28 -5.72 -20.37
N LEU A 531 -0.22 -6.52 -20.50
CA LEU A 531 0.96 -6.45 -19.64
C LEU A 531 1.72 -5.16 -19.95
N ASP A 532 2.17 -4.45 -18.92
CA ASP A 532 3.00 -3.27 -19.11
C ASP A 532 4.26 -3.64 -19.95
N PRO A 533 4.55 -2.89 -21.03
CA PRO A 533 5.69 -3.17 -21.90
C PRO A 533 7.05 -3.17 -21.19
N ASP A 534 7.19 -2.48 -20.05
CA ASP A 534 8.40 -2.45 -19.22
C ASP A 534 8.51 -3.68 -18.29
N LEU A 535 7.44 -4.46 -18.14
CA LEU A 535 7.32 -5.57 -17.19
C LEU A 535 7.26 -6.94 -17.87
N ARG A 536 7.88 -7.08 -19.06
CA ARG A 536 7.79 -8.29 -19.90
C ARG A 536 8.71 -9.43 -19.44
N THR A 537 8.43 -9.98 -18.27
CA THR A 537 9.14 -11.12 -17.68
C THR A 537 8.14 -12.09 -17.04
N ALA A 538 8.47 -13.39 -17.04
CA ALA A 538 7.74 -14.51 -16.38
C ALA A 538 7.63 -14.44 -14.84
N PHE A 539 7.64 -13.23 -14.30
CA PHE A 539 7.48 -12.95 -12.88
C PHE A 539 6.49 -11.81 -12.70
N HIS A 540 6.60 -10.77 -13.52
CA HIS A 540 5.68 -9.64 -13.48
C HIS A 540 4.36 -9.95 -14.20
N ASP A 541 4.35 -10.82 -15.20
CA ASP A 541 3.11 -11.34 -15.78
C ASP A 541 2.28 -12.17 -14.79
N ASP A 542 2.88 -12.66 -13.70
CA ASP A 542 2.18 -13.24 -12.55
C ASP A 542 1.65 -12.21 -11.54
N LEU A 543 1.96 -10.91 -11.69
CA LEU A 543 1.50 -9.84 -10.80
C LEU A 543 0.32 -9.09 -11.41
N THR A 544 -0.84 -9.10 -10.75
CA THR A 544 -2.04 -8.36 -11.17
C THR A 544 -1.76 -6.88 -11.46
N THR A 545 -0.87 -6.25 -10.69
CA THR A 545 -0.48 -4.83 -10.82
C THR A 545 0.32 -4.51 -12.08
N SER A 546 0.85 -5.53 -12.77
CA SER A 546 1.58 -5.35 -14.03
C SER A 546 0.66 -5.34 -15.24
N TRP A 547 -0.64 -5.61 -15.05
CA TRP A 547 -1.64 -5.67 -16.12
C TRP A 547 -2.62 -4.53 -16.01
N CYS A 548 -3.02 -3.99 -17.16
CA CYS A 548 -4.05 -2.98 -17.29
C CYS A 548 -5.01 -3.30 -18.44
N THR A 549 -6.16 -2.62 -18.50
CA THR A 549 -7.03 -2.69 -19.68
C THR A 549 -6.42 -1.92 -20.83
N SER A 550 -6.28 -2.56 -21.99
CA SER A 550 -5.85 -1.86 -23.20
C SER A 550 -6.88 -0.81 -23.63
N VAL A 551 -6.43 0.38 -24.07
CA VAL A 551 -7.35 1.43 -24.58
C VAL A 551 -7.25 1.63 -26.08
N ALA A 552 -6.19 1.14 -26.73
CA ALA A 552 -6.04 1.13 -28.18
C ALA A 552 -7.14 0.31 -28.87
N THR A 553 -7.84 0.87 -29.85
CA THR A 553 -8.87 0.14 -30.61
C THR A 553 -8.24 -0.63 -31.78
N TYR A 554 -8.51 -1.94 -31.91
CA TYR A 554 -8.07 -2.75 -33.07
C TYR A 554 -9.21 -3.33 -33.91
N ALA A 555 -10.42 -3.42 -33.36
CA ALA A 555 -11.64 -3.79 -34.08
C ALA A 555 -12.79 -2.88 -33.65
N ALA A 556 -13.95 -2.94 -34.32
CA ALA A 556 -14.99 -1.91 -34.17
C ALA A 556 -15.40 -1.58 -32.72
N MET A 557 -15.41 -2.56 -31.83
CA MET A 557 -15.73 -2.36 -30.41
C MET A 557 -14.71 -3.04 -29.47
N ASP A 558 -13.58 -3.54 -29.99
CA ASP A 558 -12.56 -4.21 -29.19
C ASP A 558 -11.28 -3.39 -29.09
N HIS A 559 -10.71 -3.42 -27.89
CA HIS A 559 -9.51 -2.73 -27.49
C HIS A 559 -8.40 -3.74 -27.16
N GLY A 560 -7.21 -3.44 -27.64
CA GLY A 560 -6.04 -4.29 -27.64
C GLY A 560 -5.00 -3.86 -28.67
N THR A 561 -3.80 -4.40 -28.56
CA THR A 561 -2.65 -4.11 -29.41
C THR A 561 -2.13 -5.33 -30.17
N PRO A 562 -2.98 -6.17 -30.80
CA PRO A 562 -2.55 -7.45 -31.37
C PRO A 562 -1.44 -7.26 -32.42
N GLY A 563 -0.27 -7.82 -32.14
CA GLY A 563 0.91 -7.74 -33.00
C GLY A 563 1.68 -6.42 -32.91
N ALA A 564 1.23 -5.47 -32.08
CA ALA A 564 1.89 -4.21 -31.77
C ALA A 564 2.48 -4.24 -30.34
N ALA A 565 3.25 -3.22 -29.97
CA ALA A 565 3.70 -3.12 -28.58
C ALA A 565 2.51 -2.65 -27.74
N ASN A 566 2.37 -3.22 -26.55
CA ASN A 566 1.40 -2.78 -25.55
C ASN A 566 1.62 -1.32 -25.19
N GLU A 567 0.53 -0.66 -24.79
CA GLU A 567 0.59 0.67 -24.19
C GLU A 567 1.08 0.53 -22.73
N GLU A 568 1.83 1.52 -22.25
CA GLU A 568 2.22 1.62 -20.84
C GLU A 568 0.97 1.65 -19.96
N CYS A 569 0.99 0.91 -18.85
CA CYS A 569 -0.08 0.98 -17.87
C CYS A 569 -0.01 2.34 -17.16
N ARG A 570 -1.18 2.98 -16.98
CA ARG A 570 -1.30 4.35 -16.45
C ARG A 570 -2.22 4.42 -15.26
#